data_AF-A0A316DR39-F1
#
_entry.id   AF-A0A316DR39-F1
#
_cell.length_a   1.000
_cell.length_b   1.000
_cell.length_c   1.000
_cell.angle_alpha   90.00
_cell.angle_beta   90.00
_cell.angle_gamma   90.00
#
_symmetry.space_group_name_H-M   'P 1'
#
loop_
_entity.id
_entity.type
_entity.pdbx_description
1 polymer ?
#
loop_
_entity_poly.entity_id
_entity_poly.type
_entity_poly.pdbx_seq_one_letter_code
_entity_poly.pdbx_strand_id
1 'polypeptide(L)'
;MKDLKYLAALSIPIMAFIGVYFKGSFVFLTPVYAFIILPTLDLLFPMDTSNPTPEEVTTKLKNKLFDWLLYLNLPVVYGLVLFALITVSTIHLELFEFIGLIFSVGIVLAVNGINVAHELGHRQTTNERFLGKALLLPSFYMHFYIEHNFGHHLHAATPEDPATAKYNQTVYSFWFTSTFRQYFNSWKIQKMLLKNNKKPFFSVKNDMLWYGIFQLSYLILIFVFFGTIGFLFALASGIVGFILLETVNYIEHYGLLRLKLPSGRYERVREIHSWNSNHAIGRIVLYELTRHSDHHYKSSKKYQILDSYEDSPQMPYGYPASMVISLFPPLWFNIMNKRVPREMIS
;
A
#
# COMPACT_ATOMS: atom_id res chain seq x y z
N MET A 1 -3.47 -9.36 -25.46
CA MET A 1 -4.21 -8.09 -25.34
C MET A 1 -4.98 -7.95 -24.02
N LYS A 2 -5.67 -8.99 -23.52
CA LYS A 2 -6.42 -8.93 -22.24
C LYS A 2 -5.57 -8.49 -21.02
N ASP A 3 -4.30 -8.90 -20.95
CA ASP A 3 -3.43 -8.54 -19.82
C ASP A 3 -2.87 -7.11 -19.88
N LEU A 4 -3.04 -6.38 -21.00
CA LEU A 4 -2.63 -4.98 -21.09
C LEU A 4 -3.49 -4.05 -20.23
N LYS A 5 -4.61 -4.56 -19.68
CA LYS A 5 -5.46 -3.82 -18.73
C LYS A 5 -4.66 -3.26 -17.55
N TYR A 6 -3.61 -3.96 -17.09
CA TYR A 6 -2.76 -3.50 -15.99
C TYR A 6 -1.92 -2.25 -16.29
N LEU A 7 -1.85 -1.80 -17.55
CA LEU A 7 -1.34 -0.46 -17.86
C LEU A 7 -2.20 0.63 -17.22
N ALA A 8 -3.46 0.34 -16.87
CA ALA A 8 -4.31 1.27 -16.14
C ALA A 8 -3.74 1.64 -14.76
N ALA A 9 -2.84 0.84 -14.16
CA ALA A 9 -2.11 1.23 -12.96
C ALA A 9 -1.22 2.48 -13.16
N LEU A 10 -0.83 2.79 -14.41
CA LEU A 10 -0.09 4.00 -14.77
C LEU A 10 -0.98 5.21 -15.03
N SER A 11 -2.31 5.08 -14.98
CA SER A 11 -3.23 6.21 -15.12
C SER A 11 -3.03 7.25 -14.01
N ILE A 12 -2.81 6.82 -12.77
CA ILE A 12 -2.58 7.68 -11.60
C ILE A 12 -1.34 8.59 -11.78
N PRO A 13 -0.14 8.07 -12.12
CA PRO A 13 1.02 8.92 -12.36
C PRO A 13 0.85 9.80 -13.61
N ILE A 14 0.07 9.39 -14.62
CA ILE A 14 -0.28 10.25 -15.76
C ILE A 14 -1.12 11.44 -15.29
N MET A 15 -2.15 11.24 -14.46
CA MET A 15 -2.95 12.35 -13.92
C MET A 15 -2.08 13.31 -13.10
N ALA A 16 -1.14 12.77 -12.32
CA ALA A 16 -0.25 13.59 -11.52
C ALA A 16 0.75 14.36 -12.39
N PHE A 17 1.27 13.74 -13.45
CA PHE A 17 2.11 14.41 -14.44
C PHE A 17 1.38 15.60 -15.09
N ILE A 18 0.12 15.41 -15.50
CA ILE A 18 -0.74 16.48 -16.04
C ILE A 18 -0.89 17.60 -15.01
N GLY A 19 -1.14 17.26 -13.74
CA GLY A 19 -1.24 18.22 -12.65
C GLY A 19 0.05 19.04 -12.43
N VAL A 20 1.22 18.40 -12.43
CA VAL A 20 2.52 19.07 -12.30
C VAL A 20 2.81 19.96 -13.53
N TYR A 21 2.48 19.48 -14.73
CA TYR A 21 2.76 20.20 -15.97
C TYR A 21 1.87 21.44 -16.14
N PHE A 22 0.54 21.26 -16.09
CA PHE A 22 -0.41 22.34 -16.32
C PHE A 22 -0.66 23.24 -15.10
N LYS A 23 -0.44 22.72 -13.87
CA LYS A 23 -0.69 23.44 -12.61
C LYS A 23 -2.14 23.94 -12.54
N GLY A 24 -2.41 25.06 -11.88
CA GLY A 24 -3.75 25.60 -11.68
C GLY A 24 -4.68 24.57 -11.03
N SER A 25 -5.94 24.53 -11.45
CA SER A 25 -6.90 23.53 -10.97
C SER A 25 -6.51 22.07 -11.31
N PHE A 26 -5.63 21.83 -12.28
CA PHE A 26 -5.19 20.48 -12.65
C PHE A 26 -4.39 19.79 -11.56
N VAL A 27 -3.86 20.53 -10.57
CA VAL A 27 -3.15 19.91 -9.43
C VAL A 27 -4.05 18.97 -8.61
N PHE A 28 -5.37 19.08 -8.73
CA PHE A 28 -6.33 18.21 -8.07
C PHE A 28 -6.85 17.07 -8.96
N LEU A 29 -6.35 16.95 -10.20
CA LEU A 29 -6.79 15.92 -11.14
C LEU A 29 -6.56 14.51 -10.56
N THR A 30 -5.42 14.26 -9.92
CA THR A 30 -5.15 12.94 -9.33
C THR A 30 -6.07 12.60 -8.15
N PRO A 31 -6.28 13.47 -7.13
CA PRO A 31 -7.30 13.24 -6.10
C PRO A 31 -8.70 13.01 -6.67
N VAL A 32 -9.14 13.83 -7.62
CA VAL A 32 -10.46 13.69 -8.26
C VAL A 32 -10.54 12.37 -9.02
N TYR A 33 -9.50 12.02 -9.76
CA TYR A 33 -9.45 10.75 -10.49
C TYR A 33 -9.50 9.55 -9.53
N ALA A 34 -8.65 9.54 -8.50
CA ALA A 34 -8.51 8.43 -7.57
C ALA A 34 -9.75 8.21 -6.69
N PHE A 35 -10.38 9.28 -6.20
CA PHE A 35 -11.43 9.21 -5.19
C PHE A 35 -12.84 9.57 -5.68
N ILE A 36 -13.00 10.05 -6.92
CA ILE A 36 -14.31 10.31 -7.52
C ILE A 36 -14.49 9.45 -8.77
N ILE A 37 -13.58 9.55 -9.74
CA ILE A 37 -13.74 8.86 -11.03
C ILE A 37 -13.61 7.35 -10.87
N LEU A 38 -12.53 6.85 -10.26
CA LEU A 38 -12.33 5.40 -10.08
C LEU A 38 -13.47 4.73 -9.28
N PRO A 39 -13.91 5.26 -8.11
CA PRO A 39 -15.10 4.75 -7.41
C PRO A 39 -16.37 4.76 -8.25
N THR A 40 -16.61 5.82 -9.04
CA THR A 40 -17.78 5.90 -9.90
C THR A 40 -17.73 4.80 -10.96
N LEU A 41 -16.57 4.56 -11.56
CA LEU A 41 -16.39 3.46 -12.51
C LEU A 41 -16.59 2.09 -11.85
N ASP A 42 -16.07 1.88 -10.63
CA ASP A 42 -16.29 0.64 -9.87
C ASP A 42 -17.78 0.38 -9.57
N LEU A 43 -18.61 1.43 -9.43
CA LEU A 43 -20.07 1.29 -9.29
C LEU A 43 -20.78 0.99 -10.62
N LEU A 44 -20.21 1.42 -11.74
CA LEU A 44 -20.79 1.24 -13.08
C LEU A 44 -20.43 -0.12 -13.71
N PHE A 45 -19.25 -0.65 -13.38
CA PHE A 45 -18.79 -1.94 -13.89
C PHE A 45 -19.14 -3.08 -12.92
N PRO A 46 -19.50 -4.28 -13.44
CA PRO A 46 -19.77 -5.42 -12.58
C PRO A 46 -18.50 -5.87 -11.85
N MET A 47 -18.69 -6.40 -10.64
CA MET A 47 -17.63 -7.12 -9.93
C MET A 47 -17.24 -8.38 -10.71
N ASP A 48 -15.95 -8.72 -10.66
CA ASP A 48 -15.41 -9.93 -11.28
C ASP A 48 -14.91 -10.90 -10.20
N THR A 49 -15.62 -12.00 -10.03
CA THR A 49 -15.27 -13.08 -9.08
C THR A 49 -14.53 -14.23 -9.77
N SER A 50 -14.26 -14.14 -11.08
CA SER A 50 -13.65 -15.23 -11.83
C SER A 50 -12.19 -15.48 -11.41
N ASN A 51 -11.81 -16.75 -11.37
CA ASN A 51 -10.45 -17.17 -11.06
C ASN A 51 -9.75 -17.66 -12.33
N PRO A 52 -8.45 -17.42 -12.47
CA PRO A 52 -7.70 -17.92 -13.63
C PRO A 52 -7.71 -19.45 -13.63
N THR A 53 -7.91 -20.04 -14.80
CA THR A 53 -7.81 -21.50 -14.99
C THR A 53 -6.36 -21.97 -14.77
N PRO A 54 -6.10 -23.27 -14.50
CA PRO A 54 -4.74 -23.79 -14.35
C PRO A 54 -3.81 -23.50 -15.55
N GLU A 55 -4.36 -23.50 -16.75
CA GLU A 55 -3.63 -23.14 -17.98
C GLU A 55 -3.27 -21.64 -18.02
N GLU A 56 -4.22 -20.78 -17.65
CA GLU A 56 -3.98 -19.34 -17.54
C GLU A 56 -2.97 -19.01 -16.45
N VAL A 57 -3.03 -19.67 -15.29
CA VAL A 57 -2.02 -19.53 -14.22
C VAL A 57 -0.63 -19.84 -14.76
N THR A 58 -0.48 -20.99 -15.45
CA THR A 58 0.80 -21.41 -16.03
C THR A 58 1.32 -20.40 -17.05
N THR A 59 0.43 -19.87 -17.90
CA THR A 59 0.77 -18.90 -18.93
C THR A 59 1.16 -17.55 -18.33
N LYS A 60 0.38 -17.05 -17.37
CA LYS A 60 0.59 -15.77 -16.69
C LYS A 60 1.87 -15.74 -15.85
N LEU A 61 2.24 -16.86 -15.23
CA LEU A 61 3.49 -16.96 -14.47
C LEU A 61 4.74 -16.91 -15.36
N LYS A 62 4.65 -17.37 -16.62
CA LYS A 62 5.76 -17.30 -17.59
C LYS A 62 5.86 -15.93 -18.28
N ASN A 63 4.79 -15.13 -18.26
CA ASN A 63 4.74 -13.86 -18.95
C ASN A 63 5.48 -12.76 -18.16
N LYS A 64 6.65 -12.35 -18.69
CA LYS A 64 7.48 -11.30 -18.08
C LYS A 64 6.85 -9.91 -18.09
N LEU A 65 5.77 -9.69 -18.87
CA LEU A 65 5.06 -8.42 -18.88
C LEU A 65 4.62 -7.99 -17.48
N PHE A 66 4.11 -8.93 -16.67
CA PHE A 66 3.63 -8.63 -15.32
C PHE A 66 4.72 -8.10 -14.39
N ASP A 67 5.93 -8.64 -14.52
CA ASP A 67 7.08 -8.19 -13.73
C ASP A 67 7.60 -6.83 -14.24
N TRP A 68 7.67 -6.64 -15.56
CA TRP A 68 8.06 -5.34 -16.15
C TRP A 68 7.10 -4.20 -15.81
N LEU A 69 5.79 -4.48 -15.70
CA LEU A 69 4.82 -3.49 -15.24
C LEU A 69 5.16 -2.99 -13.84
N LEU A 70 5.59 -3.87 -12.93
CA LEU A 70 6.05 -3.46 -11.59
C LEU A 70 7.34 -2.66 -11.67
N TYR A 71 8.34 -3.14 -12.43
CA TYR A 71 9.66 -2.50 -12.51
C TYR A 71 9.60 -1.09 -13.10
N LEU A 72 8.70 -0.86 -14.07
CA LEU A 72 8.49 0.44 -14.69
C LEU A 72 8.03 1.51 -13.69
N ASN A 73 7.41 1.13 -12.57
CA ASN A 73 7.02 2.10 -11.55
C ASN A 73 8.22 2.79 -10.88
N LEU A 74 9.40 2.17 -10.81
CA LEU A 74 10.57 2.81 -10.21
C LEU A 74 10.98 4.09 -10.97
N PRO A 75 11.30 4.06 -12.28
CA PRO A 75 11.61 5.29 -13.01
C PRO A 75 10.43 6.25 -13.11
N VAL A 76 9.18 5.75 -13.17
CA VAL A 76 7.99 6.62 -13.22
C VAL A 76 7.82 7.41 -11.92
N VAL A 77 7.88 6.74 -10.76
CA VAL A 77 7.73 7.38 -9.45
C VAL A 77 8.86 8.38 -9.21
N TYR A 78 10.12 7.97 -9.40
CA TYR A 78 11.27 8.86 -9.16
C TYR A 78 11.32 10.01 -10.16
N GLY A 79 11.00 9.76 -11.44
CA GLY A 79 10.91 10.81 -12.46
C GLY A 79 9.84 11.84 -12.14
N LEU A 80 8.66 11.40 -11.70
CA LEU A 80 7.57 12.30 -11.32
C LEU A 80 7.88 13.09 -10.04
N VAL A 81 8.44 12.43 -9.01
CA VAL A 81 8.86 13.10 -7.76
C VAL A 81 9.92 14.17 -8.08
N LEU A 82 10.90 13.84 -8.91
CA LEU A 82 11.92 14.81 -9.35
C LEU A 82 11.31 15.96 -10.14
N PHE A 83 10.40 15.69 -11.08
CA PHE A 83 9.71 16.72 -11.85
C PHE A 83 8.89 17.65 -10.95
N ALA A 84 8.17 17.09 -9.98
CA ALA A 84 7.42 17.85 -8.99
C ALA A 84 8.36 18.70 -8.11
N LEU A 85 9.47 18.12 -7.61
CA LEU A 85 10.47 18.83 -6.81
C LEU A 85 11.09 20.02 -7.56
N ILE A 86 11.46 19.83 -8.82
CA ILE A 86 11.94 20.92 -9.67
C ILE A 86 10.86 22.00 -9.81
N THR A 87 9.61 21.59 -10.09
CA THR A 87 8.48 22.52 -10.28
C THR A 87 8.23 23.37 -9.04
N VAL A 88 8.05 22.76 -7.87
CA VAL A 88 7.74 23.48 -6.62
C VAL A 88 8.89 24.36 -6.12
N SER A 89 10.12 24.08 -6.57
CA SER A 89 11.31 24.82 -6.11
C SER A 89 11.74 25.93 -7.06
N THR A 90 11.24 25.93 -8.30
CA THR A 90 11.64 26.90 -9.34
C THR A 90 10.49 27.79 -9.82
N ILE A 91 9.24 27.35 -9.66
CA ILE A 91 8.05 28.10 -10.07
C ILE A 91 7.31 28.59 -8.83
N HIS A 92 6.89 29.85 -8.82
CA HIS A 92 5.96 30.34 -7.80
C HIS A 92 4.61 29.65 -7.99
N LEU A 93 4.17 28.92 -6.98
CA LEU A 93 2.86 28.27 -6.93
C LEU A 93 1.96 28.97 -5.92
N GLU A 94 0.68 29.07 -6.25
CA GLU A 94 -0.33 29.41 -5.26
C GLU A 94 -0.41 28.31 -4.18
N LEU A 95 -0.86 28.67 -2.97
CA LEU A 95 -0.92 27.72 -1.86
C LEU A 95 -1.77 26.49 -2.20
N PHE A 96 -2.88 26.68 -2.91
CA PHE A 96 -3.75 25.57 -3.31
C PHE A 96 -3.07 24.66 -4.34
N GLU A 97 -2.23 25.21 -5.23
CA GLU A 97 -1.47 24.42 -6.21
C GLU A 97 -0.46 23.55 -5.49
N PHE A 98 0.27 24.14 -4.54
CA PHE A 98 1.23 23.42 -3.70
C PHE A 98 0.57 22.27 -2.92
N ILE A 99 -0.58 22.53 -2.30
CA ILE A 99 -1.35 21.50 -1.57
C ILE A 99 -1.87 20.41 -2.52
N GLY A 100 -2.43 20.78 -3.67
CA GLY A 100 -2.93 19.80 -4.63
C GLY A 100 -1.81 18.92 -5.19
N LEU A 101 -0.61 19.47 -5.42
CA LEU A 101 0.56 18.69 -5.81
C LEU A 101 1.04 17.74 -4.70
N ILE A 102 0.99 18.16 -3.42
CA ILE A 102 1.30 17.28 -2.28
C ILE A 102 0.40 16.04 -2.31
N PHE A 103 -0.92 16.25 -2.45
CA PHE A 103 -1.86 15.13 -2.53
C PHE A 103 -1.67 14.29 -3.79
N SER A 104 -1.48 14.93 -4.95
CA SER A 104 -1.27 14.23 -6.22
C SER A 104 -0.03 13.35 -6.22
N VAL A 105 1.11 13.86 -5.76
CA VAL A 105 2.35 13.09 -5.65
C VAL A 105 2.22 12.05 -4.54
N GLY A 106 1.65 12.39 -3.38
CA GLY A 106 1.40 11.44 -2.30
C GLY A 106 0.54 10.24 -2.69
N ILE A 107 -0.49 10.45 -3.52
CA ILE A 107 -1.31 9.35 -4.08
C ILE A 107 -0.47 8.44 -4.98
N VAL A 108 0.40 9.01 -5.83
CA VAL A 108 1.33 8.21 -6.65
C VAL A 108 2.30 7.42 -5.77
N LEU A 109 2.82 8.02 -4.70
CA LEU A 109 3.70 7.36 -3.74
C LEU A 109 2.99 6.18 -3.04
N ALA A 110 1.69 6.28 -2.77
CA ALA A 110 0.91 5.17 -2.23
C ALA A 110 0.66 4.06 -3.27
N VAL A 111 0.10 4.42 -4.44
CA VAL A 111 -0.42 3.47 -5.45
C VAL A 111 0.68 2.84 -6.29
N ASN A 112 1.67 3.63 -6.71
CA ASN A 112 2.75 3.18 -7.60
C ASN A 112 4.08 2.99 -6.86
N GLY A 113 4.22 3.62 -5.68
CA GLY A 113 5.33 3.37 -4.76
C GLY A 113 5.06 2.17 -3.86
N ILE A 114 4.29 2.38 -2.80
CA ILE A 114 4.12 1.42 -1.71
C ILE A 114 3.40 0.14 -2.16
N ASN A 115 2.30 0.22 -2.90
CA ASN A 115 1.58 -0.97 -3.36
C ASN A 115 2.42 -1.85 -4.30
N VAL A 116 3.25 -1.24 -5.17
CA VAL A 116 4.19 -2.00 -6.00
C VAL A 116 5.32 -2.57 -5.16
N ALA A 117 5.81 -1.81 -4.17
CA ALA A 117 6.81 -2.29 -3.23
C ALA A 117 6.33 -3.47 -2.38
N HIS A 118 5.04 -3.50 -2.03
CA HIS A 118 4.39 -4.60 -1.35
C HIS A 118 4.54 -5.90 -2.16
N GLU A 119 4.09 -5.91 -3.42
CA GLU A 119 4.21 -7.07 -4.31
C GLU A 119 5.68 -7.48 -4.54
N LEU A 120 6.58 -6.51 -4.77
CA LEU A 120 8.01 -6.78 -4.98
C LEU A 120 8.72 -7.29 -3.71
N GLY A 121 8.23 -6.92 -2.53
CA GLY A 121 8.75 -7.37 -1.23
C GLY A 121 8.61 -8.88 -1.02
N HIS A 122 7.50 -9.45 -1.50
CA HIS A 122 7.20 -10.88 -1.41
C HIS A 122 8.02 -11.76 -2.36
N ARG A 123 8.66 -11.15 -3.36
CA ARG A 123 9.48 -11.87 -4.36
C ARG A 123 10.69 -12.52 -3.73
N GLN A 124 11.11 -13.68 -4.24
CA GLN A 124 12.24 -14.41 -3.67
C GLN A 124 13.60 -13.89 -4.14
N THR A 125 13.66 -13.20 -5.28
CA THR A 125 14.93 -12.69 -5.81
C THR A 125 15.32 -11.38 -5.13
N THR A 126 16.62 -11.22 -4.85
CA THR A 126 17.14 -10.05 -4.14
C THR A 126 16.94 -8.74 -4.91
N ASN A 127 17.04 -8.79 -6.25
CA ASN A 127 16.94 -7.59 -7.09
C ASN A 127 15.52 -7.02 -7.08
N GLU A 128 14.48 -7.87 -7.15
CA GLU A 128 13.09 -7.44 -7.05
C GLU A 128 12.81 -6.78 -5.69
N ARG A 129 13.26 -7.41 -4.60
CA ARG A 129 13.14 -6.84 -3.25
C ARG A 129 13.85 -5.50 -3.11
N PHE A 130 14.98 -5.30 -3.78
CA PHE A 130 15.68 -4.02 -3.78
C PHE A 130 14.84 -2.92 -4.44
N LEU A 131 14.23 -3.21 -5.59
CA LEU A 131 13.31 -2.26 -6.25
C LEU A 131 12.14 -1.89 -5.34
N GLY A 132 11.55 -2.88 -4.65
CA GLY A 132 10.50 -2.62 -3.66
C GLY A 132 10.97 -1.72 -2.52
N LYS A 133 12.14 -2.00 -1.92
CA LYS A 133 12.73 -1.16 -0.88
C LYS A 133 12.99 0.27 -1.37
N ALA A 134 13.49 0.44 -2.59
CA ALA A 134 13.71 1.75 -3.19
C ALA A 134 12.39 2.53 -3.36
N LEU A 135 11.33 1.88 -3.82
CA LEU A 135 10.00 2.49 -3.95
C LEU A 135 9.38 2.94 -2.61
N LEU A 136 9.80 2.37 -1.48
CA LEU A 136 9.36 2.81 -0.14
C LEU A 136 10.09 4.05 0.39
N LEU A 137 11.24 4.40 -0.19
CA LEU A 137 12.08 5.50 0.28
C LEU A 137 11.37 6.87 0.23
N PRO A 138 10.71 7.28 -0.87
CA PRO A 138 10.07 8.59 -0.95
C PRO A 138 8.91 8.78 0.04
N SER A 139 8.30 7.69 0.52
CA SER A 139 7.23 7.70 1.52
C SER A 139 7.74 7.56 2.95
N PHE A 140 9.07 7.49 3.16
CA PHE A 140 9.69 7.27 4.46
C PHE A 140 9.22 5.98 5.16
N TYR A 141 8.76 4.99 4.39
CA TYR A 141 8.09 3.80 4.91
C TYR A 141 8.86 2.50 4.67
N MET A 142 10.21 2.56 4.58
CA MET A 142 11.03 1.38 4.25
C MET A 142 10.92 0.24 5.27
N HIS A 143 10.67 0.56 6.55
CA HIS A 143 10.47 -0.43 7.61
C HIS A 143 9.27 -1.36 7.34
N PHE A 144 8.30 -0.92 6.54
CA PHE A 144 7.18 -1.75 6.06
C PHE A 144 7.66 -3.05 5.42
N TYR A 145 8.79 -3.05 4.69
CA TYR A 145 9.32 -4.29 4.14
C TYR A 145 9.56 -5.34 5.23
N ILE A 146 10.11 -4.94 6.39
CA ILE A 146 10.39 -5.87 7.48
C ILE A 146 9.09 -6.26 8.18
N GLU A 147 8.31 -5.25 8.58
CA GLU A 147 7.08 -5.50 9.33
C GLU A 147 6.10 -6.35 8.54
N HIS A 148 5.87 -6.00 7.28
CA HIS A 148 4.89 -6.68 6.46
C HIS A 148 5.29 -8.14 6.19
N ASN A 149 6.53 -8.38 5.73
CA ASN A 149 6.98 -9.71 5.31
C ASN A 149 7.27 -10.67 6.46
N PHE A 150 7.70 -10.16 7.62
CA PHE A 150 8.15 -11.00 8.74
C PHE A 150 7.29 -10.88 10.00
N GLY A 151 6.41 -9.87 10.08
CA GLY A 151 5.54 -9.61 11.22
C GLY A 151 4.07 -9.78 10.86
N HIS A 152 3.53 -8.86 10.06
CA HIS A 152 2.12 -8.78 9.73
C HIS A 152 1.55 -10.09 9.18
N HIS A 153 2.15 -10.71 8.16
CA HIS A 153 1.65 -12.01 7.64
C HIS A 153 1.58 -13.12 8.70
N LEU A 154 2.48 -13.12 9.69
CA LEU A 154 2.50 -14.10 10.76
C LEU A 154 1.39 -13.83 11.80
N HIS A 155 1.17 -12.55 12.10
CA HIS A 155 0.29 -12.08 13.18
C HIS A 155 -1.04 -11.51 12.68
N ALA A 156 -1.31 -11.52 11.38
CA ALA A 156 -2.51 -10.93 10.79
C ALA A 156 -3.76 -11.45 11.48
N ALA A 157 -4.71 -10.55 11.70
CA ALA A 157 -5.92 -10.77 12.47
C ALA A 157 -5.64 -11.22 13.92
N THR A 158 -4.61 -10.68 14.58
CA THR A 158 -4.39 -10.86 16.02
C THR A 158 -4.07 -9.53 16.70
N PRO A 159 -4.29 -9.39 18.03
CA PRO A 159 -3.95 -8.16 18.76
C PRO A 159 -2.47 -7.77 18.69
N GLU A 160 -1.57 -8.73 18.47
CA GLU A 160 -0.13 -8.52 18.36
C GLU A 160 0.27 -7.81 17.06
N ASP A 161 -0.51 -7.99 15.99
CA ASP A 161 -0.27 -7.32 14.70
C ASP A 161 -0.57 -5.81 14.80
N PRO A 162 0.40 -4.95 14.46
CA PRO A 162 0.17 -3.52 14.34
C PRO A 162 -0.91 -3.12 13.33
N ALA A 163 -1.00 -3.84 12.20
CA ALA A 163 -1.86 -3.50 11.06
C ALA A 163 -3.28 -4.08 11.16
N THR A 164 -3.58 -4.85 12.22
CA THR A 164 -4.94 -5.33 12.49
C THR A 164 -5.74 -4.25 13.22
N ALA A 165 -6.72 -3.66 12.54
CA ALA A 165 -7.59 -2.64 13.10
C ALA A 165 -8.66 -3.26 14.01
N LYS A 166 -8.84 -2.69 15.21
CA LYS A 166 -9.83 -3.22 16.17
C LYS A 166 -11.25 -2.83 15.77
N TYR A 167 -12.22 -3.64 16.17
CA TYR A 167 -13.62 -3.27 16.09
C TYR A 167 -13.88 -1.94 16.83
N ASN A 168 -14.60 -1.02 16.19
CA ASN A 168 -14.84 0.37 16.65
C ASN A 168 -13.59 1.27 16.77
N GLN A 169 -12.41 0.84 16.31
CA GLN A 169 -11.26 1.74 16.25
C GLN A 169 -11.46 2.76 15.13
N THR A 170 -11.26 4.05 15.38
CA THR A 170 -11.31 5.05 14.32
C THR A 170 -10.06 4.99 13.45
N VAL A 171 -10.18 5.32 12.16
CA VAL A 171 -9.03 5.37 11.23
C VAL A 171 -7.91 6.29 11.73
N TYR A 172 -8.26 7.41 12.37
CA TYR A 172 -7.30 8.35 12.96
C TYR A 172 -6.50 7.74 14.12
N SER A 173 -7.18 7.01 15.01
CA SER A 173 -6.50 6.26 16.09
C SER A 173 -5.64 5.15 15.51
N PHE A 174 -6.12 4.48 14.45
CA PHE A 174 -5.38 3.44 13.76
C PHE A 174 -4.09 3.98 13.13
N TRP A 175 -4.13 5.08 12.37
CA TRP A 175 -2.93 5.69 11.77
C TRP A 175 -1.80 5.90 12.78
N PHE A 176 -2.14 6.43 13.96
CA PHE A 176 -1.18 6.60 15.03
C PHE A 176 -0.71 5.25 15.60
N THR A 177 -1.64 4.41 16.04
CA THR A 177 -1.27 3.15 16.71
C THR A 177 -0.52 2.18 15.80
N SER A 178 -0.94 2.02 14.56
CA SER A 178 -0.31 1.14 13.57
C SER A 178 1.09 1.66 13.21
N THR A 179 1.22 2.90 12.74
CA THR A 179 2.53 3.47 12.31
C THR A 179 3.61 3.34 13.37
N PHE A 180 3.32 3.73 14.61
CA PHE A 180 4.29 3.65 15.69
C PHE A 180 4.62 2.20 16.05
N ARG A 181 3.61 1.32 16.17
CA ARG A 181 3.83 -0.09 16.49
C ARG A 181 4.63 -0.80 15.40
N GLN A 182 4.32 -0.57 14.11
CA GLN A 182 5.05 -1.14 12.98
C GLN A 182 6.53 -0.77 13.01
N TYR A 183 6.85 0.51 13.24
CA TYR A 183 8.24 0.96 13.30
C TYR A 183 9.04 0.29 14.43
N PHE A 184 8.49 0.26 15.65
CA PHE A 184 9.19 -0.38 16.77
C PHE A 184 9.24 -1.91 16.65
N ASN A 185 8.20 -2.52 16.09
CA ASN A 185 8.18 -3.97 15.89
C ASN A 185 9.18 -4.39 14.80
N SER A 186 9.34 -3.60 13.74
CA SER A 186 10.38 -3.79 12.72
C SER A 186 11.79 -3.87 13.32
N TRP A 187 12.10 -3.01 14.31
CA TRP A 187 13.37 -3.09 15.03
C TRP A 187 13.53 -4.37 15.85
N LYS A 188 12.46 -4.86 16.48
CA LYS A 188 12.48 -6.13 17.23
C LYS A 188 12.73 -7.31 16.28
N ILE A 189 12.00 -7.36 15.17
CA ILE A 189 12.15 -8.37 14.12
C ILE A 189 13.56 -8.34 13.56
N GLN A 190 14.08 -7.15 13.20
CA GLN A 190 15.42 -7.00 12.65
C GLN A 190 16.52 -7.50 13.61
N LYS A 191 16.41 -7.19 14.90
CA LYS A 191 17.35 -7.69 15.92
C LYS A 191 17.29 -9.22 16.05
N MET A 192 16.09 -9.80 15.99
CA MET A 192 15.91 -11.26 15.98
C MET A 192 16.53 -11.91 14.74
N LEU A 193 16.31 -11.33 13.54
CA LEU A 193 16.90 -11.82 12.30
C LEU A 193 18.44 -11.80 12.34
N LEU A 194 19.04 -10.73 12.86
CA LEU A 194 20.50 -10.64 13.04
C LEU A 194 21.01 -11.71 14.01
N LYS A 195 20.36 -11.89 15.16
CA LYS A 195 20.72 -12.90 16.16
C LYS A 195 20.66 -14.32 15.58
N ASN A 196 19.55 -14.66 14.92
CA ASN A 196 19.35 -15.99 14.33
C ASN A 196 20.36 -16.30 13.22
N ASN A 197 20.79 -15.27 12.48
CA ASN A 197 21.79 -15.40 11.41
C ASN A 197 23.24 -15.13 11.88
N LYS A 198 23.47 -15.00 13.20
CA LYS A 198 24.79 -14.70 13.80
C LYS A 198 25.49 -13.49 13.16
N LYS A 199 24.76 -12.41 12.91
CA LYS A 199 25.27 -11.16 12.32
C LYS A 199 25.37 -10.04 13.38
N PRO A 200 26.40 -9.19 13.33
CA PRO A 200 26.52 -8.04 14.23
C PRO A 200 25.54 -6.92 13.88
N PHE A 201 25.38 -5.94 14.78
CA PHE A 201 24.49 -4.80 14.57
C PHE A 201 24.85 -3.98 13.32
N PHE A 202 26.13 -3.67 13.10
CA PHE A 202 26.61 -2.91 11.94
C PHE A 202 26.77 -3.76 10.66
N SER A 203 25.96 -4.81 10.51
CA SER A 203 25.99 -5.65 9.31
C SER A 203 25.30 -4.97 8.13
N VAL A 204 25.77 -5.26 6.91
CA VAL A 204 25.02 -4.98 5.66
C VAL A 204 23.64 -5.65 5.61
N LYS A 205 23.39 -6.63 6.49
CA LYS A 205 22.11 -7.33 6.65
C LYS A 205 21.16 -6.67 7.66
N ASN A 206 21.56 -5.55 8.28
CA ASN A 206 20.70 -4.78 9.16
C ASN A 206 19.89 -3.76 8.35
N ASP A 207 18.77 -4.20 7.78
CA ASP A 207 17.92 -3.36 6.92
C ASP A 207 17.45 -2.09 7.67
N MET A 208 17.01 -2.19 8.94
CA MET A 208 16.57 -1.00 9.71
C MET A 208 17.66 0.07 9.87
N LEU A 209 18.91 -0.34 10.09
CA LEU A 209 20.04 0.61 10.17
C LEU A 209 20.21 1.36 8.84
N TRP A 210 20.22 0.63 7.73
CA TRP A 210 20.37 1.23 6.41
C TRP A 210 19.17 2.07 6.00
N TYR A 211 17.96 1.70 6.39
CA TYR A 211 16.76 2.50 6.12
C TYR A 211 16.84 3.86 6.79
N GLY A 212 17.27 3.93 8.05
CA GLY A 212 17.49 5.20 8.73
C GLY A 212 18.52 6.09 8.00
N ILE A 213 19.63 5.50 7.55
CA ILE A 213 20.65 6.21 6.78
C ILE A 213 20.08 6.70 5.45
N PHE A 214 19.44 5.83 4.66
CA PHE A 214 18.92 6.19 3.34
C PHE A 214 17.82 7.25 3.40
N GLN A 215 16.90 7.15 4.36
CA GLN A 215 15.84 8.14 4.54
C GLN A 215 16.40 9.51 4.95
N LEU A 216 17.36 9.52 5.89
CA LEU A 216 18.03 10.76 6.30
C LEU A 216 18.83 11.37 5.14
N SER A 217 19.60 10.56 4.41
CA SER A 217 20.35 11.01 3.23
C SER A 217 19.41 11.54 2.15
N TYR A 218 18.29 10.88 1.88
CA TYR A 218 17.29 11.34 0.92
C TYR A 218 16.73 12.71 1.28
N LEU A 219 16.34 12.93 2.54
CA LEU A 219 15.85 14.21 3.02
C LEU A 219 16.92 15.32 2.96
N ILE A 220 18.17 15.01 3.34
CA ILE A 220 19.30 15.95 3.25
C ILE A 220 19.54 16.34 1.80
N LEU A 221 19.58 15.37 0.88
CA LEU A 221 19.77 15.63 -0.55
C LEU A 221 18.65 16.52 -1.08
N ILE A 222 17.39 16.26 -0.72
CA ILE A 222 16.28 17.13 -1.12
C ILE A 222 16.49 18.54 -0.60
N PHE A 223 16.81 18.71 0.69
CA PHE A 223 17.02 20.03 1.27
C PHE A 223 18.18 20.79 0.60
N VAL A 224 19.29 20.10 0.30
CA VAL A 224 20.47 20.71 -0.35
C VAL A 224 20.16 21.16 -1.78
N PHE A 225 19.43 20.37 -2.56
CA PHE A 225 19.19 20.67 -3.98
C PHE A 225 17.91 21.47 -4.26
N PHE A 226 16.89 21.37 -3.40
CA PHE A 226 15.57 21.96 -3.60
C PHE A 226 15.16 22.94 -2.50
N GLY A 227 16.04 23.16 -1.52
CA GLY A 227 15.81 24.07 -0.40
C GLY A 227 14.66 23.63 0.52
N THR A 228 14.22 24.58 1.35
CA THR A 228 13.18 24.35 2.36
C THR A 228 11.83 23.99 1.73
N ILE A 229 11.45 24.61 0.62
CA ILE A 229 10.16 24.35 -0.05
C ILE A 229 10.12 22.92 -0.60
N GLY A 230 11.16 22.49 -1.33
CA GLY A 230 11.26 21.12 -1.80
C GLY A 230 11.30 20.09 -0.66
N PHE A 231 12.00 20.40 0.43
CA PHE A 231 12.03 19.56 1.63
C PHE A 231 10.63 19.38 2.25
N LEU A 232 9.90 20.48 2.48
CA LEU A 232 8.55 20.43 3.04
C LEU A 232 7.58 19.71 2.10
N PHE A 233 7.71 19.92 0.79
CA PHE A 233 6.93 19.24 -0.22
C PHE A 233 7.15 17.72 -0.19
N ALA A 234 8.41 17.27 -0.18
CA ALA A 234 8.74 15.85 -0.13
C ALA A 234 8.25 15.21 1.18
N LEU A 235 8.44 15.89 2.31
CA LEU A 235 7.98 15.42 3.61
C LEU A 235 6.46 15.25 3.62
N ALA A 236 5.72 16.27 3.21
CA ALA A 236 4.25 16.23 3.19
C ALA A 236 3.71 15.19 2.20
N SER A 237 4.29 15.09 1.00
CA SER A 237 3.89 14.10 -0.01
C SER A 237 4.13 12.67 0.47
N GLY A 238 5.28 12.41 1.11
CA GLY A 238 5.59 11.11 1.70
C GLY A 238 4.64 10.76 2.85
N ILE A 239 4.25 11.74 3.68
CA ILE A 239 3.24 11.57 4.73
C ILE A 239 1.89 11.17 4.14
N VAL A 240 1.42 11.86 3.10
CA VAL A 240 0.20 11.46 2.38
C VAL A 240 0.33 10.03 1.87
N GLY A 241 1.47 9.68 1.28
CA GLY A 241 1.75 8.35 0.76
C GLY A 241 1.56 7.24 1.79
N PHE A 242 2.23 7.31 2.95
CA PHE A 242 2.08 6.26 3.95
C PHE A 242 0.75 6.32 4.70
N ILE A 243 0.14 7.48 4.91
CA ILE A 243 -1.20 7.56 5.50
C ILE A 243 -2.23 6.87 4.62
N LEU A 244 -2.11 7.00 3.29
CA LEU A 244 -2.96 6.27 2.35
C LEU A 244 -2.75 4.76 2.46
N LEU A 245 -1.50 4.27 2.58
CA LEU A 245 -1.24 2.86 2.89
C LEU A 245 -1.92 2.43 4.20
N GLU A 246 -1.74 3.18 5.28
CA GLU A 246 -2.33 2.84 6.57
C GLU A 246 -3.86 2.88 6.53
N THR A 247 -4.45 3.69 5.66
CA THR A 247 -5.89 3.66 5.40
C THR A 247 -6.31 2.39 4.65
N VAL A 248 -5.47 1.89 3.74
CA VAL A 248 -5.68 0.59 3.06
C VAL A 248 -5.58 -0.56 4.07
N ASN A 249 -4.51 -0.61 4.88
CA ASN A 249 -4.35 -1.59 5.96
C ASN A 249 -5.57 -1.58 6.91
N TYR A 250 -6.05 -0.38 7.28
CA TYR A 250 -7.22 -0.22 8.13
C TYR A 250 -8.46 -0.88 7.54
N ILE A 251 -8.79 -0.60 6.27
CA ILE A 251 -10.00 -1.15 5.65
C ILE A 251 -9.88 -2.66 5.39
N GLU A 252 -8.67 -3.14 5.09
CA GLU A 252 -8.36 -4.55 4.82
C GLU A 252 -8.45 -5.44 6.05
N HIS A 253 -8.12 -4.90 7.22
CA HIS A 253 -8.03 -5.65 8.48
C HIS A 253 -8.99 -5.14 9.56
N TYR A 254 -10.05 -4.43 9.18
CA TYR A 254 -11.01 -3.88 10.13
C TYR A 254 -11.82 -4.97 10.85
N GLY A 255 -11.61 -5.11 12.15
CA GLY A 255 -12.48 -5.83 13.07
C GLY A 255 -12.41 -7.36 13.00
N LEU A 256 -11.62 -7.93 12.09
CA LEU A 256 -11.49 -9.38 11.92
C LEU A 256 -10.35 -9.92 12.79
N LEU A 257 -10.67 -10.77 13.78
CA LEU A 257 -9.68 -11.48 14.60
C LEU A 257 -9.77 -12.99 14.47
N ARG A 258 -8.61 -13.64 14.50
CA ARG A 258 -8.44 -15.07 14.65
C ARG A 258 -8.80 -15.51 16.06
N LEU A 259 -9.47 -16.64 16.14
CA LEU A 259 -9.77 -17.29 17.41
C LEU A 259 -8.50 -17.88 18.04
N LYS A 260 -8.44 -17.88 19.37
CA LYS A 260 -7.48 -18.68 20.13
C LYS A 260 -8.01 -20.09 20.31
N LEU A 261 -7.20 -21.07 19.93
CA LEU A 261 -7.46 -22.49 20.17
C LEU A 261 -7.29 -22.83 21.66
N PRO A 262 -7.82 -23.97 22.15
CA PRO A 262 -7.58 -24.45 23.51
C PRO A 262 -6.10 -24.58 23.89
N SER A 263 -5.21 -24.72 22.90
CA SER A 263 -3.76 -24.73 23.08
C SER A 263 -3.13 -23.36 23.42
N GLY A 264 -3.91 -22.28 23.39
CA GLY A 264 -3.45 -20.90 23.54
C GLY A 264 -2.86 -20.27 22.27
N ARG A 265 -2.72 -21.05 21.18
CA ARG A 265 -2.28 -20.55 19.86
C ARG A 265 -3.47 -20.05 19.05
N TYR A 266 -3.26 -19.05 18.20
CA TYR A 266 -4.27 -18.62 17.23
C TYR A 266 -4.47 -19.67 16.13
N GLU A 267 -5.69 -19.77 15.58
CA GLU A 267 -5.98 -20.52 14.35
C GLU A 267 -5.05 -20.15 13.22
N ARG A 268 -4.82 -20.97 12.19
CA ARG A 268 -3.99 -20.52 11.04
C ARG A 268 -4.68 -19.37 10.28
N VAL A 269 -3.88 -18.50 9.66
CA VAL A 269 -4.41 -17.50 8.72
C VAL A 269 -5.15 -18.23 7.59
N ARG A 270 -6.28 -17.66 7.17
CA ARG A 270 -7.25 -18.17 6.21
C ARG A 270 -7.82 -16.99 5.44
N GLU A 271 -8.43 -17.26 4.31
CA GLU A 271 -9.13 -16.33 3.43
C GLU A 271 -10.26 -15.53 4.13
N ILE A 272 -10.68 -15.93 5.33
CA ILE A 272 -11.67 -15.21 6.16
C ILE A 272 -11.09 -14.12 7.07
N HIS A 273 -9.76 -14.04 7.20
CA HIS A 273 -9.08 -13.18 8.18
C HIS A 273 -8.66 -11.81 7.62
N SER A 274 -9.19 -11.43 6.46
CA SER A 274 -9.04 -10.10 5.87
C SER A 274 -10.19 -9.84 4.88
N TRP A 275 -10.45 -8.56 4.62
CA TRP A 275 -11.48 -8.13 3.68
C TRP A 275 -10.98 -8.18 2.23
N ASN A 276 -11.86 -8.62 1.34
CA ASN A 276 -11.64 -8.76 -0.10
C ASN A 276 -12.50 -7.76 -0.88
N SER A 277 -12.06 -7.31 -2.06
CA SER A 277 -12.90 -6.55 -3.00
C SER A 277 -12.68 -7.04 -4.43
N ASN A 278 -13.79 -7.40 -5.08
CA ASN A 278 -13.81 -7.88 -6.47
C ASN A 278 -14.18 -6.81 -7.51
N HIS A 279 -14.19 -5.53 -7.12
CA HIS A 279 -14.44 -4.41 -8.04
C HIS A 279 -13.35 -4.32 -9.10
N ALA A 280 -13.74 -4.37 -10.38
CA ALA A 280 -12.84 -4.66 -11.49
C ALA A 280 -11.78 -3.56 -11.70
N ILE A 281 -12.15 -2.28 -11.55
CA ILE A 281 -11.21 -1.18 -11.82
C ILE A 281 -10.19 -1.09 -10.69
N GLY A 282 -10.66 -1.15 -9.44
CA GLY A 282 -9.78 -1.20 -8.25
C GLY A 282 -8.76 -2.33 -8.33
N ARG A 283 -9.21 -3.55 -8.70
CA ARG A 283 -8.33 -4.70 -8.92
C ARG A 283 -7.22 -4.40 -9.93
N ILE A 284 -7.57 -3.85 -11.09
CA ILE A 284 -6.59 -3.64 -12.16
C ILE A 284 -5.59 -2.54 -11.79
N VAL A 285 -6.07 -1.41 -11.25
CA VAL A 285 -5.23 -0.25 -10.90
C VAL A 285 -4.28 -0.55 -9.74
N LEU A 286 -4.71 -1.39 -8.79
CA LEU A 286 -3.91 -1.77 -7.63
C LEU A 286 -3.14 -3.08 -7.80
N TYR A 287 -2.96 -3.57 -9.03
CA TYR A 287 -2.29 -4.87 -9.29
C TYR A 287 -2.88 -5.99 -8.43
N GLU A 288 -4.18 -6.20 -8.52
CA GLU A 288 -4.95 -7.24 -7.84
C GLU A 288 -4.84 -7.25 -6.30
N LEU A 289 -4.22 -6.24 -5.66
CA LEU A 289 -4.09 -6.14 -4.19
C LEU A 289 -5.42 -6.37 -3.49
N THR A 290 -6.51 -5.91 -4.09
CA THR A 290 -7.85 -6.02 -3.50
C THR A 290 -8.35 -7.46 -3.35
N ARG A 291 -7.68 -8.45 -3.97
CA ARG A 291 -7.81 -9.88 -3.65
C ARG A 291 -6.97 -10.27 -2.43
N HIS A 292 -7.11 -9.45 -1.39
CA HIS A 292 -6.22 -9.44 -0.22
C HIS A 292 -6.34 -10.70 0.63
N SER A 293 -7.53 -11.30 0.67
CA SER A 293 -7.77 -12.55 1.37
C SER A 293 -6.91 -13.72 0.87
N ASP A 294 -6.78 -13.89 -0.46
CA ASP A 294 -5.87 -14.90 -1.03
C ASP A 294 -4.41 -14.52 -0.81
N HIS A 295 -4.08 -13.23 -0.89
CA HIS A 295 -2.74 -12.74 -0.57
C HIS A 295 -2.31 -13.13 0.85
N HIS A 296 -3.16 -12.93 1.86
CA HIS A 296 -2.85 -13.35 3.24
C HIS A 296 -2.86 -14.87 3.44
N TYR A 297 -3.72 -15.57 2.71
CA TYR A 297 -3.74 -17.03 2.74
C TYR A 297 -2.46 -17.63 2.16
N LYS A 298 -1.93 -17.04 1.07
CA LYS A 298 -0.72 -17.47 0.34
C LYS A 298 0.08 -16.28 -0.21
N SER A 299 0.85 -15.63 0.66
CA SER A 299 1.60 -14.39 0.33
C SER A 299 2.68 -14.52 -0.74
N SER A 300 3.06 -15.74 -1.11
CA SER A 300 4.01 -16.01 -2.19
C SER A 300 3.37 -16.01 -3.59
N LYS A 301 2.04 -15.97 -3.71
CA LYS A 301 1.35 -15.90 -5.00
C LYS A 301 1.57 -14.51 -5.61
N LYS A 302 1.94 -14.48 -6.90
CA LYS A 302 2.06 -13.23 -7.65
C LYS A 302 0.67 -12.65 -7.92
N TYR A 303 0.58 -11.32 -7.99
CA TYR A 303 -0.70 -10.62 -8.13
C TYR A 303 -1.61 -11.13 -9.26
N GLN A 304 -1.06 -11.46 -10.43
CA GLN A 304 -1.85 -11.80 -11.61
C GLN A 304 -2.56 -13.17 -11.54
N ILE A 305 -2.31 -13.93 -10.46
CA ILE A 305 -2.92 -15.23 -10.19
C ILE A 305 -3.63 -15.29 -8.82
N LEU A 306 -3.92 -14.13 -8.22
CA LEU A 306 -4.71 -14.10 -6.99
C LEU A 306 -6.14 -14.55 -7.26
N ASP A 307 -6.67 -15.37 -6.36
CA ASP A 307 -8.01 -15.94 -6.43
C ASP A 307 -9.01 -15.12 -5.60
N SER A 308 -10.28 -15.16 -6.00
CA SER A 308 -11.42 -14.80 -5.17
C SER A 308 -11.98 -16.06 -4.52
N TYR A 309 -12.25 -16.00 -3.22
CA TYR A 309 -12.94 -17.05 -2.46
C TYR A 309 -14.33 -16.58 -2.06
N GLU A 310 -15.32 -17.47 -2.15
CA GLU A 310 -16.71 -17.16 -1.74
C GLU A 310 -16.82 -16.91 -0.24
N ASP A 311 -16.04 -17.62 0.57
CA ASP A 311 -16.03 -17.51 2.03
C ASP A 311 -15.31 -16.24 2.52
N SER A 312 -14.54 -15.54 1.67
CA SER A 312 -13.84 -14.32 2.05
C SER A 312 -14.81 -13.17 2.33
N PRO A 313 -14.69 -12.46 3.47
CA PRO A 313 -15.45 -11.24 3.75
C PRO A 313 -15.29 -10.23 2.60
N GLN A 314 -16.40 -9.79 2.03
CA GLN A 314 -16.37 -8.83 0.91
C GLN A 314 -16.62 -7.41 1.40
N MET A 315 -15.78 -6.48 0.94
CA MET A 315 -15.98 -5.06 1.10
C MET A 315 -17.23 -4.61 0.36
N PRO A 316 -18.10 -3.79 0.98
CA PRO A 316 -19.32 -3.32 0.34
C PRO A 316 -19.07 -2.35 -0.82
N TYR A 317 -17.89 -1.73 -0.87
CA TYR A 317 -17.48 -0.79 -1.92
C TYR A 317 -16.02 -1.04 -2.31
N GLY A 318 -15.63 -0.57 -3.50
CA GLY A 318 -14.23 -0.56 -3.92
C GLY A 318 -13.33 0.18 -2.93
N TYR A 319 -12.02 -0.07 -2.99
CA TYR A 319 -11.06 0.46 -2.04
C TYR A 319 -11.11 1.98 -1.90
N PRO A 320 -11.05 2.80 -2.98
CA PRO A 320 -11.00 4.25 -2.80
C PRO A 320 -12.29 4.81 -2.18
N ALA A 321 -13.46 4.23 -2.50
CA ALA A 321 -14.71 4.59 -1.83
C ALA A 321 -14.68 4.23 -0.34
N SER A 322 -14.21 3.04 -0.01
CA SER A 322 -14.09 2.56 1.38
C SER A 322 -13.11 3.40 2.19
N MET A 323 -12.01 3.85 1.58
CA MET A 323 -11.06 4.79 2.20
C MET A 323 -11.75 6.12 2.53
N VAL A 324 -12.51 6.71 1.59
CA VAL A 324 -13.22 7.97 1.84
C VAL A 324 -14.25 7.80 2.96
N ILE A 325 -15.01 6.69 2.95
CA ILE A 325 -16.01 6.39 3.99
C ILE A 325 -15.34 6.21 5.35
N SER A 326 -14.16 5.59 5.42
CA SER A 326 -13.45 5.34 6.69
C SER A 326 -13.02 6.63 7.39
N LEU A 327 -12.80 7.72 6.63
CA LEU A 327 -12.55 9.06 7.17
C LEU A 327 -13.76 9.66 7.90
N PHE A 328 -14.94 9.04 7.83
CA PHE A 328 -16.13 9.42 8.59
C PHE A 328 -16.53 8.27 9.53
N PRO A 329 -15.89 8.11 10.70
CA PRO A 329 -16.04 6.93 11.54
C PRO A 329 -17.48 6.52 11.87
N PRO A 330 -18.42 7.45 12.20
CA PRO A 330 -19.82 7.05 12.44
C PRO A 330 -20.47 6.34 11.24
N LEU A 331 -20.17 6.80 10.01
CA LEU A 331 -20.67 6.18 8.79
C LEU A 331 -19.98 4.84 8.53
N TRP A 332 -18.65 4.79 8.68
CA TRP A 332 -17.87 3.56 8.55
C TRP A 332 -18.35 2.48 9.52
N PHE A 333 -18.52 2.81 10.80
CA PHE A 333 -19.01 1.89 11.82
C PHE A 333 -20.42 1.43 11.52
N ASN A 334 -21.32 2.34 11.12
CA ASN A 334 -22.66 1.94 10.70
C ASN A 334 -22.58 0.92 9.56
N ILE A 335 -21.72 1.07 8.56
CA ILE A 335 -21.64 0.12 7.44
C ILE A 335 -20.95 -1.20 7.84
N MET A 336 -19.75 -1.12 8.42
CA MET A 336 -18.86 -2.28 8.57
C MET A 336 -19.17 -3.12 9.80
N ASN A 337 -19.62 -2.53 10.90
CA ASN A 337 -19.80 -3.28 12.16
C ASN A 337 -20.83 -4.39 12.06
N LYS A 338 -21.85 -4.24 11.22
CA LYS A 338 -22.87 -5.27 10.96
C LYS A 338 -22.39 -6.39 10.03
N ARG A 339 -21.19 -6.26 9.46
CA ARG A 339 -20.57 -7.25 8.55
C ARG A 339 -19.45 -8.06 9.21
N VAL A 340 -18.93 -7.59 10.36
CA VAL A 340 -17.92 -8.32 11.13
C VAL A 340 -18.59 -9.51 11.84
N PRO A 341 -18.11 -10.76 11.65
CA PRO A 341 -18.63 -11.92 12.37
C PRO A 341 -18.47 -11.74 13.89
N ARG A 342 -19.52 -12.04 14.67
CA ARG A 342 -19.55 -11.74 16.12
C ARG A 342 -18.45 -12.49 16.89
N GLU A 343 -18.15 -13.70 16.46
CA GLU A 343 -17.11 -14.56 16.99
C GLU A 343 -15.70 -14.00 16.78
N MET A 344 -15.50 -13.11 15.80
CA MET A 344 -14.20 -12.52 15.47
C MET A 344 -13.96 -11.15 16.13
N ILE A 345 -14.92 -10.64 16.91
CA ILE A 345 -14.79 -9.35 17.60
C ILE A 345 -13.97 -9.53 18.89
N SER A 346 -13.09 -8.56 19.19
CA SER A 346 -12.29 -8.53 20.43
C SER A 346 -13.09 -8.30 21.69
#